data_AF-A0AA38LB39-F1
#
_entry.id   AF-A0AA38LB39-F1
#
_cell.length_a   1.000
_cell.length_b   1.000
_cell.length_c   1.000
_cell.angle_alpha   90.00
_cell.angle_beta   90.00
_cell.angle_gamma   90.00
#
_symmetry.space_group_name_H-M   'P 1'
#
loop_
_entity.id
_entity.type
_entity.pdbx_description
1 polymer ?
#
loop_
_entity_poly.entity_id
_entity_poly.type
_entity_poly.pdbx_seq_one_letter_code
_entity_poly.pdbx_strand_id
1 'polypeptide(L)' 'GYGHSFIFSDDQKLDWCNMMALATMPKSICKQNLWPDRPLLFRDTLEAYSIE' A
#
# COMPACT_ATOMS: atom_id res chain seq x y z
N GLY A 1 3.22 0.55 3.18
CA GLY A 1 2.74 1.92 3.44
C GLY A 1 3.14 2.80 2.27
N TYR A 2 3.25 4.11 2.51
CA TYR A 2 3.64 5.08 1.48
C TYR A 2 5.16 5.19 1.34
N GLY A 3 5.65 5.26 0.11
CA GLY A 3 7.08 5.37 -0.17
C GLY A 3 7.38 5.39 -1.66
N HIS A 4 8.66 5.21 -1.98
CA HIS A 4 9.16 5.09 -3.34
C HIS A 4 9.77 3.69 -3.55
N SER A 5 10.00 3.32 -4.80
CA SER A 5 10.69 2.08 -5.14
C SER A 5 12.07 2.03 -4.51
N PHE A 6 12.45 0.86 -3.99
CA PHE A 6 13.80 0.62 -3.49
C PHE A 6 14.80 0.71 -4.64
N ILE A 7 15.98 1.25 -4.34
CA ILE A 7 17.12 1.30 -5.26
C ILE A 7 18.01 0.10 -4.98
N PHE A 8 18.20 -0.75 -5.98
CA PHE A 8 19.00 -1.97 -5.93
C PHE A 8 20.32 -1.83 -6.69
N SER A 9 20.43 -0.87 -7.61
CA SER A 9 21.65 -0.57 -8.37
C SER A 9 21.68 0.88 -8.87
N ASP A 10 22.86 1.37 -9.22
CA ASP A 10 23.07 2.74 -9.74
C ASP A 10 22.43 2.96 -11.13
N ASP A 11 22.32 1.91 -11.94
CA ASP A 11 21.71 1.97 -13.27
C ASP A 11 20.17 1.80 -13.26
N GLN A 12 19.56 1.66 -12.08
CA GLN A 12 18.12 1.45 -11.96
C GLN A 12 17.35 2.70 -12.37
N LYS A 13 16.50 2.55 -13.39
CA LYS A 13 15.52 3.57 -13.76
C LYS A 13 14.35 3.53 -12.78
N LEU A 14 14.03 4.69 -12.21
CA LEU A 14 12.92 4.85 -11.27
C LEU A 14 11.69 5.40 -11.99
N ASP A 15 10.52 4.91 -11.60
CA ASP A 15 9.25 5.47 -12.07
C ASP A 15 9.05 6.86 -11.47
N TRP A 16 8.51 7.79 -12.27
CA TRP A 16 8.13 9.10 -11.77
C TRP A 16 6.77 9.04 -11.07
N CYS A 17 6.70 8.27 -9.99
CA CYS A 17 5.49 8.11 -9.20
C CYS A 17 5.81 7.97 -7.71
N ASN A 18 4.76 8.11 -6.91
CA ASN A 18 4.77 7.70 -5.51
C ASN A 18 4.00 6.39 -5.38
N MET A 19 4.43 5.53 -4.47
CA MET A 19 3.83 4.22 -4.26
C MET A 19 3.17 4.12 -2.88
N MET A 20 1.98 3.53 -2.83
CA MET A 20 1.36 3.09 -1.58
C MET A 20 1.10 1.58 -1.67
N ALA A 21 1.88 0.80 -0.92
CA ALA A 21 1.75 -0.64 -0.87
C ALA A 21 1.11 -1.09 0.45
N LEU A 22 -0.03 -1.76 0.40
CA LEU A 22 -0.75 -2.27 1.56
C LEU A 22 -1.06 -3.75 1.35
N ALA A 23 -0.78 -4.57 2.37
CA ALA A 23 -1.22 -5.96 2.37
C ALA A 23 -2.70 -6.01 2.78
N THR A 24 -3.54 -6.59 1.93
CA THR A 24 -4.99 -6.70 2.14
C THR A 24 -5.39 -8.09 2.65
N MET A 25 -4.72 -9.16 2.19
CA MET A 25 -5.01 -10.53 2.58
C MET A 25 -3.75 -11.42 2.68
N PRO A 26 -3.75 -12.45 3.54
CA PRO A 26 -4.76 -12.75 4.58
C PRO A 26 -4.75 -11.73 5.73
N LYS A 27 -5.83 -11.65 6.52
CA LYS A 27 -5.93 -10.69 7.64
C LYS A 27 -4.76 -10.77 8.63
N SER A 28 -4.10 -11.93 8.75
CA SER A 28 -2.92 -12.12 9.59
C SER A 28 -1.70 -11.28 9.19
N ILE A 29 -1.59 -10.89 7.92
CA ILE A 29 -0.49 -10.04 7.43
C ILE A 29 -0.92 -8.57 7.25
N CYS A 30 -2.21 -8.28 7.42
CA CYS A 30 -2.75 -6.93 7.31
C CYS A 30 -2.26 -6.08 8.49
N LYS A 31 -1.31 -5.19 8.21
CA LYS A 31 -0.79 -4.22 9.19
C LYS A 31 -1.70 -3.00 9.24
N GLN A 32 -2.79 -3.08 10.01
CA GLN A 32 -3.80 -2.02 10.13
C GLN A 32 -3.23 -0.66 10.55
N ASN A 33 -2.14 -0.65 11.34
CA ASN A 33 -1.43 0.57 11.73
C ASN A 33 -0.76 1.31 10.56
N LEU A 34 -0.56 0.65 9.41
CA LEU A 34 -0.03 1.25 8.19
C LEU A 34 -1.14 1.73 7.25
N TRP A 35 -2.41 1.44 7.56
CA TRP A 35 -3.53 1.85 6.74
C TRP A 35 -3.93 3.29 7.09
N PRO A 36 -4.13 4.16 6.09
CA PRO A 36 -4.62 5.51 6.31
C PRO A 36 -5.93 5.52 7.10
N ASP A 37 -6.02 6.38 8.12
CA ASP A 37 -7.27 6.72 8.81
C ASP A 37 -8.11 7.75 8.02
N ARG A 38 -7.52 8.34 6.96
CA ARG A 38 -8.15 9.34 6.11
C ARG A 38 -7.94 9.01 4.64
N PRO A 39 -9.00 9.09 3.81
CA PRO A 39 -10.39 9.40 4.16
C PRO A 39 -11.03 8.32 5.06
N LEU A 40 -12.05 8.66 5.85
CA LEU A 40 -12.63 7.78 6.88
C LEU A 40 -13.07 6.42 6.33
N LEU A 41 -13.54 6.38 5.08
CA LEU A 41 -14.02 5.17 4.41
C LEU A 41 -12.93 4.39 3.68
N PHE A 42 -11.66 4.81 3.77
CA PHE A 42 -10.56 4.19 3.03
C PHE A 42 -10.46 2.69 3.34
N ARG A 43 -10.51 2.33 4.63
CA ARG A 43 -10.36 0.94 5.07
C ARG A 43 -11.49 0.06 4.56
N ASP A 44 -12.73 0.48 4.80
CA ASP A 44 -13.92 -0.28 4.41
C ASP A 44 -14.00 -0.46 2.89
N THR A 45 -13.67 0.59 2.14
CA THR A 45 -13.65 0.55 0.67
C THR A 45 -12.58 -0.41 0.15
N LEU A 46 -11.38 -0.37 0.74
CA LEU A 46 -10.28 -1.25 0.36
C LEU A 46 -10.56 -2.72 0.73
N GLU A 47 -11.17 -2.96 1.89
CA GLU A 47 -11.57 -4.31 2.31
C GLU A 47 -12.64 -4.87 1.37
N ALA A 48 -13.68 -4.09 1.05
CA ALA A 48 -14.72 -4.49 0.09
C ALA A 48 -14.12 -4.82 -1.29
N TYR A 49 -13.28 -3.93 -1.84
CA TYR A 49 -12.62 -4.15 -3.12
C TYR A 49 -11.68 -5.37 -3.12
N SER A 50 -11.07 -5.70 -1.97
CA SER A 50 -10.17 -6.86 -1.88
C SER A 50 -10.89 -8.22 -1.88
N ILE A 51 -12.20 -8.23 -1.66
CA ILE A 51 -13.03 -9.44 -1.59
C ILE A 51 -13.76 -9.69 -2.93
N GLU A 52 -13.90 -8.67 -3.78
CA GLU A 52 -14.41 -8.79 -5.17
C GLU A 52 -13.48 -9.65 -6.05
#